data_AF-A0A3P3W5V8-F1
#
_entry.id   AF-A0A3P3W5V8-F1
#
_cell.length_a   1.000
_cell.length_b   1.000
_cell.length_c   1.000
_cell.angle_alpha   90.00
_cell.angle_beta   90.00
_cell.angle_gamma   90.00
#
_symmetry.space_group_name_H-M   'P 1'
#
loop_
_entity.id
_entity.type
_entity.pdbx_description
1 polymer ?
#
loop_
_entity_poly.entity_id
_entity_poly.type
_entity_poly.pdbx_seq_one_letter_code
_entity_poly.pdbx_strand_id
1 'polypeptide(L)'
;MKKELFILFVCFGLFSCNNEVKNQTVTIDNKYSMDLPDYLTETTSLNVDASLQYMNGIKELYIAVIDEPISGFSQILKSNDLTEDYKNNLDDYSTFCVDYFKESVDVTYVSDPKRNYN
;
A
#
# COMPACT_ATOMS: atom_id res chain seq x y z
N MET A 1 37.45 -17.36 29.90
CA MET A 1 36.49 -16.25 29.68
C MET A 1 36.50 -15.74 28.23
N LYS A 2 37.66 -15.48 27.59
CA LYS A 2 37.71 -14.99 26.19
C LYS A 2 37.20 -15.99 25.13
N LYS A 3 37.50 -17.29 25.30
CA LYS A 3 37.05 -18.37 24.41
C LYS A 3 35.56 -18.71 24.53
N GLU A 4 35.01 -18.59 25.73
CA GLU A 4 33.57 -18.78 26.00
C GLU A 4 32.74 -17.66 25.34
N LEU A 5 33.24 -16.42 25.38
CA LEU A 5 32.61 -15.26 24.73
C LEU A 5 32.65 -15.36 23.20
N PHE A 6 33.73 -15.93 22.65
CA PHE A 6 33.86 -16.15 21.20
C PHE A 6 32.87 -17.22 20.68
N ILE A 7 32.65 -18.29 21.44
CA ILE A 7 31.67 -19.34 21.10
C ILE A 7 30.24 -18.77 21.09
N LEU A 8 29.89 -17.91 22.06
CA LEU A 8 28.59 -17.24 22.11
C LEU A 8 28.33 -16.36 20.87
N PHE A 9 29.36 -15.67 20.39
CA PHE A 9 29.27 -14.79 19.21
C PHE A 9 29.17 -15.57 17.89
N VAL A 10 29.86 -16.72 17.78
CA VAL A 10 29.73 -17.64 16.63
C VAL A 10 28.36 -18.29 16.59
N CYS A 11 27.79 -18.70 17.74
CA CYS A 11 26.43 -19.23 17.80
C CYS A 11 25.37 -18.19 17.40
N PHE A 12 25.58 -16.90 17.71
CA PHE A 12 24.67 -15.81 17.31
C PHE A 12 24.70 -15.56 15.79
N GLY A 13 25.84 -15.80 15.14
CA GLY A 13 25.99 -15.63 13.69
C GLY A 13 25.33 -16.71 12.83
N LEU A 14 25.04 -17.89 13.39
CA LEU A 14 24.48 -19.02 12.64
C LEU A 14 22.95 -19.04 12.55
N PHE A 15 22.24 -18.14 13.24
CA PHE A 15 20.77 -18.02 13.14
C PHE A 15 20.29 -17.13 11.99
N SER A 16 21.19 -16.55 11.21
CA SER A 16 20.81 -15.68 10.10
C SER A 16 20.69 -16.50 8.81
N CYS A 17 19.53 -17.15 8.60
CA CYS A 17 18.96 -17.42 7.27
C CYS A 17 17.69 -18.29 7.35
N ASN A 18 16.50 -17.68 7.17
CA ASN A 18 15.58 -17.97 6.06
C ASN A 18 14.43 -16.93 6.09
N ASN A 19 14.50 -15.90 5.25
CA ASN A 19 13.50 -14.82 5.19
C ASN A 19 12.49 -15.06 4.06
N GLU A 20 11.98 -16.28 3.93
CA GLU A 20 10.86 -16.51 3.02
C GLU A 20 9.66 -15.71 3.51
N VAL A 21 9.29 -14.69 2.72
CA VAL A 21 8.05 -13.95 2.95
C VAL A 21 6.91 -14.85 2.52
N LYS A 22 6.11 -15.30 3.48
CA LYS A 22 4.85 -15.96 3.18
C LYS A 22 3.79 -14.91 2.92
N ASN A 23 2.79 -15.30 2.15
CA ASN A 23 1.62 -14.48 1.89
C ASN A 23 0.41 -15.04 2.62
N GLN A 24 -0.47 -14.15 3.04
CA GLN A 24 -1.84 -14.40 3.48
C GLN A 24 -2.79 -13.77 2.46
N THR A 25 -3.83 -14.50 2.05
CA THR A 25 -4.89 -13.94 1.21
C THR A 25 -5.97 -13.35 2.10
N VAL A 26 -6.21 -12.05 1.97
CA VAL A 26 -7.30 -11.35 2.65
C VAL A 26 -8.41 -11.08 1.63
N THR A 27 -9.65 -11.42 1.99
CA THR A 27 -10.83 -11.21 1.15
C THR A 27 -11.71 -10.15 1.79
N ILE A 28 -12.05 -9.11 1.03
CA ILE A 28 -12.97 -8.06 1.44
C ILE A 28 -14.31 -8.29 0.74
N ASP A 29 -15.24 -8.89 1.50
CA ASP A 29 -16.59 -9.25 1.07
C ASP A 29 -16.60 -9.87 -0.36
N ASN A 30 -17.64 -9.56 -1.15
CA ASN A 30 -17.75 -9.95 -2.55
C ASN A 30 -17.11 -8.92 -3.50
N LYS A 31 -16.12 -8.15 -3.04
CA LYS A 31 -15.51 -7.06 -3.83
C LYS A 31 -14.18 -7.48 -4.42
N TYR A 32 -13.22 -7.87 -3.58
CA TYR A 32 -11.87 -8.19 -3.99
C TYR A 32 -11.16 -9.09 -2.98
N SER A 33 -10.03 -9.67 -3.41
CA SER A 33 -9.05 -10.31 -2.54
C SER A 33 -7.66 -9.78 -2.84
N MET A 34 -6.78 -9.84 -1.84
CA MET A 34 -5.39 -9.38 -1.95
C MET A 34 -4.46 -10.35 -1.23
N ASP A 35 -3.37 -10.72 -1.90
CA ASP A 35 -2.26 -11.43 -1.28
C ASP A 35 -1.32 -10.43 -0.61
N LEU A 36 -1.23 -10.53 0.71
CA LEU A 36 -0.43 -9.65 1.56
C LEU A 36 0.68 -10.45 2.23
N PRO A 37 1.86 -9.87 2.50
CA PRO A 37 2.82 -10.50 3.38
C PRO A 37 2.23 -10.85 4.76
N ASP A 38 2.52 -12.04 5.27
CA ASP A 38 1.97 -12.55 6.53
C ASP A 38 2.49 -11.80 7.78
N TYR A 39 3.60 -11.07 7.64
CA TYR A 39 4.15 -10.22 8.71
C TYR A 39 3.41 -8.90 8.89
N LEU A 40 2.44 -8.56 8.02
CA LEU A 40 1.60 -7.38 8.18
C LEU A 40 0.49 -7.67 9.18
N THR A 41 0.18 -6.69 10.02
CA THR A 41 -0.92 -6.75 10.98
C THR A 41 -2.01 -5.78 10.59
N GLU A 42 -3.26 -6.21 10.71
CA GLU A 42 -4.43 -5.35 10.51
C GLU A 42 -4.38 -4.15 11.47
N THR A 43 -4.80 -2.99 10.99
CA THR A 43 -4.84 -1.76 11.78
C THR A 43 -6.04 -0.93 11.37
N THR A 44 -6.45 0.03 12.20
CA THR A 44 -7.49 1.03 11.87
C THR A 44 -6.94 2.45 11.76
N SER A 45 -5.62 2.61 11.91
CA SER A 45 -4.99 3.92 12.12
C SER A 45 -4.43 4.58 10.86
N LEU A 46 -4.52 3.95 9.68
CA LEU A 46 -3.93 4.50 8.45
C LEU A 46 -4.89 5.49 7.79
N ASN A 47 -6.15 5.10 7.64
CA ASN A 47 -7.18 5.93 7.05
C ASN A 47 -8.55 5.49 7.56
N VAL A 48 -9.43 6.45 7.86
CA VAL A 48 -10.76 6.20 8.42
C VAL A 48 -11.71 5.55 7.41
N ASP A 49 -11.49 5.78 6.11
CA ASP A 49 -12.32 5.31 5.01
C ASP A 49 -11.75 4.05 4.33
N ALA A 50 -10.64 3.50 4.84
CA ALA A 50 -10.02 2.31 4.28
C ALA A 50 -10.86 1.04 4.54
N SER A 51 -11.19 0.32 3.46
CA SER A 51 -11.86 -0.98 3.50
C SER A 51 -10.93 -2.11 3.92
N LEU A 52 -9.63 -1.94 3.69
CA LEU A 52 -8.56 -2.82 4.16
C LEU A 52 -7.37 -1.96 4.58
N GLN A 53 -6.80 -2.23 5.76
CA GLN A 53 -5.58 -1.55 6.20
C GLN A 53 -4.69 -2.46 7.04
N TYR A 54 -3.44 -2.56 6.63
CA TYR A 54 -2.44 -3.45 7.18
C TYR A 54 -1.10 -2.71 7.27
N MET A 55 -0.35 -2.95 8.34
CA MET A 55 0.96 -2.33 8.52
C MET A 55 1.97 -3.23 9.21
N ASN A 56 3.24 -2.92 8.99
CA ASN A 56 4.34 -3.37 9.84
C ASN A 56 5.30 -2.18 10.04
N GLY A 57 5.28 -1.59 11.23
CA GLY A 57 6.09 -0.42 11.55
C GLY A 57 7.61 -0.70 11.63
N ILE A 58 8.02 -1.95 11.80
CA ILE A 58 9.45 -2.33 11.83
C ILE A 58 10.01 -2.39 10.41
N LYS A 59 9.20 -2.86 9.45
CA LYS A 59 9.56 -2.98 8.04
C LYS A 59 9.14 -1.77 7.20
N GLU A 60 8.50 -0.79 7.83
CA GLU A 60 7.98 0.43 7.20
C GLU A 60 7.09 0.17 5.98
N LEU A 61 6.31 -0.91 6.02
CA LEU A 61 5.34 -1.25 4.98
C LEU A 61 3.91 -1.00 5.47
N TYR A 62 3.17 -0.22 4.70
CA TYR A 62 1.81 0.21 4.99
C TYR A 62 0.97 0.01 3.75
N ILE A 63 -0.17 -0.67 3.90
CA ILE A 63 -1.10 -0.96 2.81
C ILE A 63 -2.48 -0.51 3.27
N ALA A 64 -3.12 0.33 2.47
CA ALA A 64 -4.50 0.73 2.65
C ALA A 64 -5.22 0.64 1.30
N VAL A 65 -6.44 0.11 1.31
CA VAL A 65 -7.37 0.14 0.18
C VAL A 65 -8.55 1.00 0.57
N ILE A 66 -8.85 2.02 -0.23
CA ILE A 66 -9.96 2.96 -0.01
C ILE A 66 -10.97 2.73 -1.12
N ASP A 67 -12.21 2.41 -0.75
CA ASP A 67 -13.30 2.16 -1.69
C ASP A 67 -14.06 3.48 -1.92
N GLU A 68 -13.94 4.05 -3.11
CA GLU A 68 -14.64 5.30 -3.45
C GLU A 68 -15.71 5.09 -4.53
N PRO A 69 -16.93 5.62 -4.35
CA PRO A 69 -17.94 5.61 -5.40
C PRO A 69 -17.56 6.61 -6.50
N ILE A 70 -17.83 6.26 -7.77
CA ILE A 70 -17.59 7.15 -8.93
C ILE A 70 -18.26 8.53 -8.77
N SER A 71 -19.40 8.60 -8.08
CA SER A 71 -20.07 9.87 -7.80
C SER A 71 -19.24 10.82 -6.93
N GLY A 72 -18.38 10.28 -6.06
CA GLY A 72 -17.49 11.07 -5.21
C GLY A 72 -16.50 11.87 -6.04
N PHE A 73 -15.85 11.23 -7.02
CA PHE A 73 -14.95 11.92 -7.93
C PHE A 73 -15.66 13.01 -8.75
N SER A 74 -16.85 12.71 -9.28
CA SER A 74 -17.65 13.72 -10.00
C SER A 74 -17.99 14.94 -9.15
N GLN A 75 -18.23 14.74 -7.85
CA GLN A 75 -18.50 15.83 -6.92
C GLN A 75 -17.26 16.68 -6.67
N ILE A 76 -16.10 16.04 -6.44
CA ILE A 76 -14.82 16.72 -6.24
C ILE A 76 -14.47 17.59 -7.45
N LEU A 77 -14.66 17.07 -8.67
CA LEU A 77 -14.37 17.83 -9.88
C LEU A 77 -15.24 19.09 -9.98
N LYS A 78 -16.54 18.98 -9.69
CA LYS A 78 -17.47 20.11 -9.76
C LYS A 78 -17.25 21.13 -8.65
N SER A 79 -16.94 20.69 -7.42
CA SER A 79 -16.78 21.60 -6.29
C SER A 79 -15.50 22.41 -6.32
N ASN A 80 -14.52 21.98 -7.12
CA ASN A 80 -13.21 22.62 -7.23
C ASN A 80 -12.95 23.18 -8.65
N ASP A 81 -13.98 23.28 -9.50
CA ASP A 81 -13.87 23.76 -10.88
C ASP A 81 -12.84 23.02 -11.76
N LEU A 82 -12.60 21.73 -11.47
CA LEU A 82 -11.62 20.88 -12.15
C LEU A 82 -12.20 20.12 -13.36
N THR A 83 -13.44 20.40 -13.76
CA THR A 83 -14.13 19.67 -14.83
C THR A 83 -13.54 19.90 -16.22
N GLU A 84 -12.75 20.97 -16.40
CA GLU A 84 -12.01 21.23 -17.64
C GLU A 84 -10.68 20.46 -17.68
N ASP A 85 -10.08 20.18 -16.52
CA ASP A 85 -8.77 19.52 -16.39
C ASP A 85 -8.90 17.98 -16.37
N TYR A 86 -9.97 17.47 -15.74
CA TYR A 86 -10.20 16.04 -15.56
C TYR A 86 -11.63 15.64 -15.91
N LYS A 87 -11.80 14.47 -16.53
CA LYS A 87 -13.10 13.85 -16.79
C LYS A 87 -13.44 12.85 -15.70
N ASN A 88 -14.73 12.61 -15.50
CA ASN A 88 -15.22 11.60 -14.56
C ASN A 88 -15.07 10.16 -15.11
N ASN A 89 -13.84 9.68 -15.27
CA ASN A 89 -13.48 8.33 -15.70
C ASN A 89 -12.28 7.80 -14.91
N LEU A 90 -11.97 6.51 -15.05
CA LEU A 90 -10.90 5.86 -14.29
C LEU A 90 -9.49 6.39 -14.62
N ASP A 91 -9.27 6.79 -15.87
CA ASP A 91 -7.97 7.24 -16.38
C ASP A 91 -7.59 8.58 -15.75
N ASP A 92 -8.53 9.52 -15.77
CA ASP A 92 -8.35 10.86 -15.21
C ASP A 92 -8.42 10.82 -13.69
N TYR A 93 -9.19 9.92 -13.07
CA TYR A 93 -9.13 9.66 -11.63
C TYR A 93 -7.73 9.19 -11.20
N SER A 94 -7.16 8.20 -11.91
CA SER A 94 -5.81 7.70 -11.62
C SER A 94 -4.76 8.80 -11.77
N THR A 95 -4.91 9.64 -12.79
CA THR A 95 -4.02 10.77 -13.05
C THR A 95 -4.14 11.83 -11.96
N PHE A 96 -5.37 12.21 -11.60
CA PHE A 96 -5.66 13.14 -10.51
C PHE A 96 -5.01 12.71 -9.18
N CYS A 97 -5.13 11.43 -8.79
CA CYS A 97 -4.51 10.92 -7.58
C CYS A 97 -2.98 11.04 -7.61
N VAL A 98 -2.36 10.71 -8.75
CA VAL A 98 -0.90 10.81 -8.92
C VAL A 98 -0.43 12.26 -8.91
N ASP A 99 -1.16 13.16 -9.57
CA ASP A 99 -0.84 14.58 -9.60
C ASP A 99 -0.94 15.21 -8.21
N TYR A 100 -2.02 14.94 -7.49
CA TYR A 100 -2.18 15.36 -6.10
C TYR A 100 -1.05 14.83 -5.20
N PHE A 101 -0.64 13.56 -5.37
CA PHE A 101 0.46 12.99 -4.61
C PHE A 101 1.79 13.71 -4.88
N LYS A 102 2.08 14.02 -6.15
CA LYS A 102 3.29 14.75 -6.58
C LYS A 102 3.38 16.17 -6.00
N GLU A 103 2.28 16.79 -5.60
CA GLU A 103 2.33 18.11 -4.93
C GLU A 103 3.06 18.05 -3.58
N SER A 104 3.09 16.86 -2.96
CA SER A 104 3.65 16.65 -1.62
C SER A 104 5.01 15.95 -1.60
N VAL A 105 5.43 15.34 -2.72
CA VAL A 105 6.65 14.53 -2.78
C VAL A 105 7.38 14.64 -4.13
N ASP A 106 8.71 14.55 -4.08
CA ASP A 106 9.53 14.40 -5.30
C ASP A 106 9.43 12.98 -5.84
N VAL A 107 8.66 12.80 -6.92
CA VAL A 107 8.44 11.49 -7.53
C VAL A 107 9.52 11.19 -8.56
N THR A 108 10.34 10.16 -8.30
CA THR A 108 11.40 9.71 -9.22
C THR A 108 10.91 8.73 -10.28
N TYR A 109 9.79 8.05 -10.05
CA TYR A 109 9.24 7.06 -10.97
C TYR A 109 7.73 6.91 -10.78
N VAL A 110 7.00 6.85 -11.91
CA VAL A 110 5.58 6.49 -11.97
C VAL A 110 5.45 5.37 -12.99
N SER A 111 4.84 4.25 -12.60
CA SER A 111 4.50 3.18 -13.55
C SER A 111 3.17 3.47 -14.24
N ASP A 112 3.01 2.98 -15.46
CA ASP A 112 1.69 2.94 -16.10
C ASP A 112 0.72 2.06 -15.30
N PRO A 113 -0.57 2.45 -15.17
CA PRO A 113 -1.57 1.60 -14.55
C PRO A 113 -1.69 0.28 -15.33
N LYS A 114 -1.42 -0.86 -14.69
CA LYS A 114 -1.66 -2.17 -15.29
C LYS A 114 -3.17 -2.43 -15.35
N ARG A 115 -3.77 -2.16 -16.51
CA ARG A 115 -5.17 -2.49 -16.78
C ARG A 115 -5.25 -3.95 -17.19
N ASN A 116 -5.69 -4.81 -16.28
CA ASN A 116 -6.11 -6.17 -16.63
C ASN A 116 -7.48 -6.07 -17.31
N TYR A 117 -7.47 -5.91 -18.64
CA TYR A 117 -8.66 -6.14 -19.46
C TYR A 117 -8.91 -7.66 -19.47
N ASN A 118 -9.83 -8.12 -18.63
CA ASN A 118 -10.46 -9.43 -18.77
C ASN A 118 -11.64 -9.30 -19.75
#